data_AF-A0A139XI68-F1
#
_entry.id   AF-A0A139XI68-F1
#
_cell.length_a   1.000
_cell.length_b   1.000
_cell.length_c   1.000
_cell.angle_alpha   90.00
_cell.angle_beta   90.00
_cell.angle_gamma   90.00
#
_symmetry.space_group_name_H-M   'P 1'
#
loop_
_entity.id
_entity.type
_entity.pdbx_description
1 polymer ?
#
loop_
_entity_poly.entity_id
_entity_poly.type
_entity_poly.pdbx_seq_one_letter_code
_entity_poly.pdbx_strand_id
1 'polypeptide(L)'
;SSSSSSSSSSSSSSSTTSSSSSARSAVVVVIVGMAGSGKTTFVAGLQRHLREVCGKRVYTVNLDPAVVSLGYEPNIDIRDTVDYKKVMQHYRLGPNGAILTSLNLFATKFGDVLQLLEQRRATHDVILVDTPGQIEVFTWSASGTIILESLSASLPTCVCYVLDTPRCSRPVTLMSNMLYACSVLYKAKLPFLGCFNKVDVANHRLCQEWMVNYDAFQVRRPATHRSPILTHSLQHISDTDT
;
A
#
# COMPACT_ATOMS: atom_id res chain seq x y z
N SER A 1 42.50 72.41 10.40
CA SER A 1 43.17 71.16 10.01
C SER A 1 43.01 70.16 11.13
N SER A 2 41.92 69.39 11.10
CA SER A 2 41.70 68.26 12.01
C SER A 2 40.54 67.43 11.46
N SER A 3 40.94 66.33 10.83
CA SER A 3 40.14 65.27 10.23
C SER A 3 39.25 64.56 11.25
N SER A 4 37.94 64.56 10.99
CA SER A 4 36.95 63.72 11.66
C SER A 4 36.88 62.36 10.95
N SER A 5 37.28 61.32 11.66
CA SER A 5 37.19 59.91 11.26
C SER A 5 35.74 59.41 11.41
N SER A 6 35.06 59.19 10.30
CA SER A 6 33.80 58.45 10.24
C SER A 6 34.06 56.94 10.14
N SER A 7 33.85 56.22 11.24
CA SER A 7 33.84 54.76 11.25
C SER A 7 32.53 54.25 10.63
N SER A 8 32.59 53.83 9.37
CA SER A 8 31.51 53.10 8.70
C SER A 8 31.45 51.66 9.22
N SER A 9 30.44 51.37 10.05
CA SER A 9 30.08 50.01 10.44
C SER A 9 29.48 49.27 9.24
N SER A 10 30.26 48.41 8.61
CA SER A 10 29.79 47.47 7.59
C SER A 10 28.96 46.37 8.24
N SER A 11 27.64 46.54 8.25
CA SER A 11 26.68 45.48 8.52
C SER A 11 26.70 44.50 7.35
N SER A 12 27.50 43.44 7.46
CA SER A 12 27.44 42.27 6.60
C SER A 12 26.10 41.57 6.81
N SER A 13 25.11 41.93 6.00
CA SER A 13 23.86 41.18 5.86
C SER A 13 24.19 39.85 5.19
N SER A 14 24.48 38.84 6.02
CA SER A 14 24.49 37.45 5.61
C SER A 14 23.11 37.10 5.06
N SER A 15 22.97 37.11 3.74
CA SER A 15 21.82 36.55 3.04
C SER A 15 21.85 35.04 3.22
N THR A 16 21.33 34.58 4.36
CA THR A 16 21.01 33.18 4.57
C THR A 16 19.89 32.84 3.59
N THR A 17 20.25 32.32 2.42
CA THR A 17 19.32 31.58 1.57
C THR A 17 18.82 30.39 2.37
N SER A 18 17.72 30.59 3.09
CA SER A 18 16.89 29.53 3.63
C SER A 18 16.29 28.78 2.46
N SER A 19 17.02 27.81 1.93
CA SER A 19 16.42 26.76 1.12
C SER A 19 15.42 26.05 2.03
N SER A 20 14.15 26.40 1.91
CA SER A 20 13.03 25.69 2.52
C SER A 20 12.98 24.30 1.90
N SER A 21 13.81 23.39 2.41
CA SER A 21 13.66 21.97 2.17
C SER A 21 12.31 21.59 2.75
N SER A 22 11.28 21.52 1.90
CA SER A 22 10.01 20.88 2.22
C SER A 22 10.33 19.60 3.00
N ALA A 23 9.92 19.55 4.26
CA ALA A 23 10.26 18.46 5.15
C ALA A 23 9.76 17.17 4.51
N ARG A 24 10.68 16.36 3.98
CA ARG A 24 10.34 15.10 3.31
C ARG A 24 9.64 14.21 4.35
N SER A 25 8.35 14.00 4.16
CA SER A 25 7.56 13.10 4.99
C SER A 25 7.60 11.72 4.37
N ALA A 26 7.81 10.69 5.19
CA ALA A 26 7.69 9.30 4.76
C ALA A 26 6.33 9.04 4.09
N VAL A 27 6.34 8.29 2.99
CA VAL A 27 5.12 7.82 2.32
C VAL A 27 4.78 6.41 2.80
N VAL A 28 3.53 6.19 3.20
CA VAL A 28 3.01 4.88 3.59
C VAL A 28 2.43 4.19 2.36
N VAL A 29 2.92 3.00 2.05
CA VAL A 29 2.38 2.13 1.00
C VAL A 29 1.72 0.95 1.69
N VAL A 30 0.40 0.84 1.57
CA VAL A 30 -0.37 -0.30 2.10
C VAL A 30 -0.55 -1.32 0.99
N ILE A 31 0.07 -2.48 1.14
CA ILE A 31 0.08 -3.54 0.14
C ILE A 31 -1.12 -4.43 0.37
N VAL A 32 -2.06 -4.43 -0.58
CA VAL A 32 -3.27 -5.25 -0.58
C VAL A 32 -3.34 -6.12 -1.83
N GLY A 33 -4.12 -7.18 -1.80
CA GLY A 33 -4.27 -8.10 -2.93
C GLY A 33 -4.80 -9.45 -2.48
N MET A 34 -5.27 -10.27 -3.43
CA MET A 34 -5.81 -11.59 -3.12
C MET A 34 -4.76 -12.53 -2.49
N ALA A 35 -5.22 -13.58 -1.80
CA ALA A 35 -4.35 -14.62 -1.31
C ALA A 35 -3.57 -15.27 -2.48
N GLY A 36 -2.26 -15.38 -2.31
CA GLY A 36 -1.36 -15.92 -3.34
C GLY A 36 -0.96 -14.94 -4.44
N SER A 37 -1.38 -13.67 -4.42
CA SER A 37 -0.89 -12.66 -5.39
C SER A 37 0.58 -12.28 -5.17
N GLY A 38 1.15 -12.64 -4.01
CA GLY A 38 2.56 -12.44 -3.68
C GLY A 38 2.86 -11.17 -2.88
N LYS A 39 1.90 -10.66 -2.10
CA LYS A 39 2.07 -9.47 -1.23
C LYS A 39 3.36 -9.47 -0.41
N THR A 40 3.56 -10.46 0.47
CA THR A 40 4.74 -10.56 1.34
C THR A 40 6.05 -10.66 0.56
N THR A 41 6.07 -11.40 -0.55
CA THR A 41 7.23 -11.48 -1.45
C THR A 41 7.50 -10.14 -2.14
N PHE A 42 6.45 -9.44 -2.55
CA PHE A 42 6.54 -8.11 -3.13
C PHE A 42 7.08 -7.10 -2.12
N VAL A 43 6.63 -7.13 -0.86
CA VAL A 43 7.19 -6.28 0.22
C VAL A 43 8.68 -6.56 0.42
N ALA A 44 9.09 -7.83 0.49
CA ALA A 44 10.50 -8.21 0.62
C ALA A 44 11.35 -7.67 -0.54
N GLY A 45 10.90 -7.89 -1.78
CA GLY A 45 11.60 -7.44 -2.99
C GLY A 45 11.65 -5.91 -3.09
N LEU A 46 10.55 -5.22 -2.77
CA LEU A 46 10.46 -3.77 -2.80
C LEU A 46 11.35 -3.15 -1.73
N GLN A 47 11.36 -3.68 -0.50
CA GLN A 47 12.26 -3.21 0.56
C GLN A 47 13.71 -3.34 0.13
N ARG A 48 14.10 -4.50 -0.42
CA ARG A 48 15.45 -4.74 -0.92
C ARG A 48 15.82 -3.74 -2.02
N HIS A 49 14.97 -3.58 -3.02
CA HIS A 49 15.21 -2.66 -4.14
C HIS A 49 15.35 -1.20 -3.66
N LEU A 50 14.43 -0.75 -2.81
CA LEU A 50 14.47 0.61 -2.27
C LEU A 50 15.73 0.87 -1.44
N ARG A 51 16.17 -0.10 -0.62
CA ARG A 51 17.38 0.03 0.20
C ARG A 51 18.67 -0.05 -0.61
N GLU A 52 18.81 -1.07 -1.45
CA GLU A 52 20.06 -1.38 -2.17
C GLU A 52 20.25 -0.55 -3.43
N VAL A 53 19.18 -0.34 -4.21
CA VAL A 53 19.27 0.34 -5.53
C VAL A 53 18.97 1.82 -5.41
N CYS A 54 17.95 2.19 -4.64
CA CYS A 54 17.52 3.59 -4.52
C CYS A 54 18.15 4.34 -3.33
N GLY A 55 18.83 3.64 -2.42
CA GLY A 55 19.43 4.23 -1.21
C GLY A 55 18.40 4.82 -0.23
N LYS A 56 17.15 4.32 -0.24
CA LYS A 56 16.04 4.80 0.58
C LYS A 56 15.99 4.11 1.93
N ARG A 57 15.61 4.85 2.96
CA ARG A 57 15.36 4.30 4.30
C ARG A 57 13.92 3.78 4.35
N VAL A 58 13.78 2.47 4.50
CA VAL A 58 12.48 1.79 4.46
C VAL A 58 12.14 1.26 5.84
N TYR A 59 10.94 1.58 6.32
CA TYR A 59 10.35 1.02 7.52
C TYR A 59 9.28 -0.01 7.11
N THR A 60 9.16 -1.12 7.82
CA THR A 60 8.27 -2.22 7.44
C THR A 60 7.35 -2.62 8.58
N VAL A 61 6.08 -2.85 8.27
CA VAL A 61 5.03 -3.22 9.22
C VAL A 61 4.32 -4.47 8.68
N ASN A 62 4.35 -5.56 9.43
CA ASN A 62 3.58 -6.76 9.13
C ASN A 62 2.27 -6.77 9.92
N LEU A 63 1.13 -6.81 9.20
CA LEU A 63 -0.21 -6.95 9.76
C LEU A 63 -0.81 -8.34 9.51
N ASP A 64 -0.10 -9.29 8.90
CA ASP A 64 -0.58 -10.67 8.73
C ASP A 64 -0.20 -11.53 9.96
N PRO A 65 -1.17 -11.94 10.79
CA PRO A 65 -0.91 -12.80 11.94
C PRO A 65 -0.73 -14.28 11.56
N ALA A 66 -1.16 -14.70 10.37
CA ALA A 66 -1.14 -16.08 9.92
C ALA A 66 0.13 -16.44 9.11
N VAL A 67 1.01 -15.47 8.86
CA VAL A 67 2.24 -15.69 8.10
C VAL A 67 3.26 -16.52 8.88
N VAL A 68 3.77 -17.58 8.25
CA VAL A 68 4.72 -18.52 8.88
C VAL A 68 6.15 -17.98 8.80
N SER A 69 6.60 -17.62 7.61
CA SER A 69 7.93 -17.06 7.36
C SER A 69 7.83 -15.76 6.58
N LEU A 70 8.54 -14.74 7.05
CA LEU A 70 8.71 -13.49 6.34
C LEU A 70 10.04 -13.54 5.59
N GLY A 71 10.04 -13.09 4.33
CA GLY A 71 11.27 -12.92 3.53
C GLY A 71 12.01 -11.63 3.84
N TYR A 72 11.63 -10.94 4.91
CA TYR A 72 12.19 -9.68 5.37
C TYR A 72 12.06 -9.58 6.90
N GLU A 73 12.83 -8.67 7.50
CA GLU A 73 12.74 -8.36 8.93
C GLU A 73 11.76 -7.19 9.14
N PRO A 74 10.56 -7.43 9.69
CA PRO A 74 9.61 -6.36 9.98
C PRO A 74 10.10 -5.50 11.15
N ASN A 75 9.90 -4.19 11.07
CA ASN A 75 10.17 -3.30 12.20
C ASN A 75 9.03 -3.34 13.23
N ILE A 76 7.80 -3.60 12.77
CA ILE A 76 6.63 -3.83 13.62
C ILE A 76 5.95 -5.09 13.11
N ASP A 77 5.77 -6.07 13.98
CA ASP A 77 5.10 -7.33 13.65
C ASP A 77 3.88 -7.53 14.57
N ILE A 78 2.70 -7.73 13.97
CA ILE A 78 1.48 -8.07 14.69
C ILE A 78 1.65 -9.33 15.55
N ARG A 79 2.53 -10.26 15.14
CA ARG A 79 2.78 -11.54 15.83
C ARG A 79 3.44 -11.36 17.19
N ASP A 80 4.13 -10.25 17.43
CA ASP A 80 4.71 -9.93 18.74
C ASP A 80 3.64 -9.50 19.75
N THR A 81 2.51 -8.99 19.25
CA THR A 81 1.41 -8.49 20.07
C THR A 81 0.32 -9.54 20.25
N VAL A 82 0.05 -10.34 19.21
CA VAL A 82 -1.06 -11.30 19.18
C VAL A 82 -0.58 -12.65 18.66
N ASP A 83 -0.74 -13.68 19.50
CA ASP A 83 -0.47 -15.07 19.11
C ASP A 83 -1.69 -15.67 18.39
N TYR A 84 -1.59 -15.74 17.06
CA TYR A 84 -2.63 -16.26 16.17
C TYR A 84 -3.14 -17.65 16.59
N LYS A 85 -2.25 -18.56 16.99
CA LYS A 85 -2.63 -19.94 17.35
C LYS A 85 -3.40 -19.97 18.65
N LYS A 86 -2.99 -19.16 19.63
CA LYS A 86 -3.74 -19.02 20.89
C LYS A 86 -5.11 -18.38 20.68
N VAL A 87 -5.22 -17.37 19.80
CA VAL A 87 -6.52 -16.76 19.46
C VAL A 87 -7.47 -17.80 18.85
N MET A 88 -6.99 -18.63 17.92
CA MET A 88 -7.80 -19.72 17.34
C MET A 88 -8.32 -20.68 18.42
N GLN A 89 -7.45 -21.10 19.34
CA GLN A 89 -7.81 -22.07 20.38
C GLN A 89 -8.74 -21.48 21.44
N HIS A 90 -8.41 -20.30 21.95
CA HIS A 90 -9.14 -19.66 23.05
C HIS A 90 -10.56 -19.26 22.65
N TYR A 91 -10.72 -18.66 21.47
CA TYR A 91 -12.01 -18.21 20.95
C TYR A 91 -12.71 -19.27 20.09
N ARG A 92 -12.11 -20.45 19.90
CA ARG A 92 -12.62 -21.54 19.06
C ARG A 92 -13.00 -21.09 17.64
N LEU A 93 -12.11 -20.30 17.04
CA LEU A 93 -12.34 -19.67 15.74
C LEU A 93 -11.67 -20.47 14.62
N GLY A 94 -12.32 -20.47 13.44
CA GLY A 94 -11.67 -20.87 12.20
C GLY A 94 -10.59 -19.87 11.75
N PRO A 95 -9.80 -20.21 10.72
CA PRO A 95 -8.64 -19.39 10.31
C PRO A 95 -8.96 -17.93 10.01
N ASN A 96 -10.03 -17.66 9.24
CA ASN A 96 -10.43 -16.29 8.89
C ASN A 96 -10.93 -15.51 10.12
N GLY A 97 -11.68 -16.16 11.01
CA GLY A 97 -12.17 -15.56 12.25
C GLY A 97 -11.02 -15.16 13.17
N ALA A 98 -9.99 -16.02 13.29
CA ALA A 98 -8.82 -15.71 14.08
C ALA A 98 -7.97 -14.57 13.50
N ILE A 99 -7.86 -14.44 12.17
CA ILE A 99 -7.19 -13.28 11.54
C ILE A 99 -7.96 -12.00 11.91
N LEU A 100 -9.29 -12.01 11.77
CA LEU A 100 -10.13 -10.85 12.10
C LEU A 100 -10.00 -10.47 13.57
N THR A 101 -10.12 -11.43 14.48
CA THR A 101 -9.96 -11.18 15.92
C THR A 101 -8.56 -10.67 16.26
N SER A 102 -7.52 -11.18 15.59
CA SER A 102 -6.15 -10.71 15.80
C SER A 102 -5.97 -9.26 15.34
N LEU A 103 -6.54 -8.89 14.19
CA LEU A 103 -6.57 -7.49 13.74
C LEU A 103 -7.37 -6.60 14.71
N ASN A 104 -8.49 -7.09 15.23
CA ASN A 104 -9.29 -6.33 16.20
C ASN A 104 -8.51 -6.05 17.49
N LEU A 105 -7.80 -7.06 18.01
CA LEU A 105 -6.93 -6.90 19.18
C LEU A 105 -5.77 -5.93 18.88
N PHE A 106 -5.15 -6.04 17.71
CA PHE A 106 -4.08 -5.13 17.29
C PHE A 106 -4.56 -3.69 17.12
N ALA A 107 -5.76 -3.49 16.58
CA ALA A 107 -6.36 -2.16 16.41
C ALA A 107 -6.48 -1.38 17.73
N THR A 108 -6.69 -2.07 18.86
CA THR A 108 -6.73 -1.41 20.18
C THR A 108 -5.41 -0.78 20.62
N LYS A 109 -4.29 -1.29 20.09
CA LYS A 109 -2.93 -0.79 20.35
C LYS A 109 -2.36 -0.01 19.16
N PHE A 110 -3.16 0.23 18.12
CA PHE A 110 -2.69 0.87 16.91
C PHE A 110 -2.28 2.34 17.13
N GLY A 111 -2.82 2.99 18.16
CA GLY A 111 -2.38 4.34 18.56
C GLY A 111 -0.88 4.40 18.89
N ASP A 112 -0.36 3.41 19.62
CA ASP A 112 1.07 3.35 19.96
C ASP A 112 1.93 3.14 18.69
N VAL A 113 1.45 2.30 17.78
CA VAL A 113 2.08 2.06 16.48
C VAL A 113 2.09 3.34 15.64
N LEU A 114 0.97 4.06 15.59
CA LEU A 114 0.86 5.31 14.85
C LEU A 114 1.86 6.36 15.38
N GLN A 115 1.97 6.50 16.70
CA GLN A 115 2.94 7.40 17.32
C GLN A 115 4.38 7.05 16.95
N LEU A 116 4.72 5.75 16.91
CA LEU A 116 6.03 5.30 16.43
C LEU A 116 6.24 5.66 14.96
N LEU A 117 5.25 5.43 14.09
CA LEU A 117 5.35 5.77 12.66
C LEU A 117 5.50 7.28 12.44
N GLU A 118 4.80 8.10 13.22
CA GLU A 118 4.93 9.56 13.19
C GLU A 118 6.35 10.02 13.57
N GLN A 119 6.97 9.41 14.58
CA GLN A 119 8.38 9.70 14.92
C GLN A 119 9.34 9.28 13.80
N ARG A 120 8.99 8.24 13.03
CA ARG A 120 9.80 7.77 11.91
C ARG A 120 9.62 8.60 10.63
N ARG A 121 8.60 9.47 10.55
CA ARG A 121 8.28 10.25 9.34
C ARG A 121 9.44 11.07 8.77
N ALA A 122 10.34 11.57 9.61
CA ALA A 122 11.48 12.40 9.21
C ALA A 122 12.77 11.59 8.97
N THR A 123 12.81 10.36 9.48
CA THR A 123 13.99 9.49 9.42
C THR A 123 13.86 8.39 8.38
N HIS A 124 12.68 8.20 7.79
CA HIS A 124 12.44 7.18 6.76
C HIS A 124 11.81 7.84 5.54
N ASP A 125 12.06 7.26 4.37
CA ASP A 125 11.50 7.73 3.11
C ASP A 125 10.19 7.01 2.80
N VAL A 126 10.10 5.72 3.13
CA VAL A 126 8.97 4.85 2.78
C VAL A 126 8.63 3.93 3.95
N ILE A 127 7.34 3.77 4.23
CA ILE A 127 6.80 2.79 5.17
C ILE A 127 5.99 1.77 4.36
N LEU A 128 6.37 0.50 4.40
CA LEU A 128 5.66 -0.59 3.72
C LEU A 128 4.80 -1.34 4.74
N VAL A 129 3.51 -1.46 4.45
CA VAL A 129 2.56 -2.19 5.30
C VAL A 129 2.08 -3.44 4.56
N ASP A 130 2.49 -4.61 5.04
CA ASP A 130 2.03 -5.90 4.54
C ASP A 130 0.72 -6.29 5.23
N THR A 131 -0.29 -6.66 4.45
CA THR A 131 -1.64 -6.96 4.95
C THR A 131 -1.97 -8.45 4.86
N PRO A 132 -2.94 -8.96 5.65
CA PRO A 132 -3.30 -10.36 5.62
C PRO A 132 -3.59 -10.94 4.23
N GLY A 133 -3.26 -12.23 4.06
CA GLY A 133 -3.57 -13.00 2.86
C GLY A 133 -5.01 -12.82 2.36
N GLN A 134 -5.97 -12.84 3.28
CA GLN A 134 -7.40 -12.69 3.02
C GLN A 134 -7.80 -11.21 3.00
N ILE A 135 -7.84 -10.66 1.79
CA ILE A 135 -8.12 -9.23 1.57
C ILE A 135 -9.42 -8.76 2.23
N GLU A 136 -10.48 -9.59 2.24
CA GLU A 136 -11.77 -9.21 2.82
C GLU A 136 -11.70 -8.94 4.32
N VAL A 137 -10.85 -9.67 5.03
CA VAL A 137 -10.67 -9.51 6.47
C VAL A 137 -10.03 -8.16 6.79
N PHE A 138 -9.22 -7.62 5.88
CA PHE A 138 -8.63 -6.29 6.02
C PHE A 138 -9.56 -5.20 5.48
N THR A 139 -10.03 -5.30 4.24
CA THR A 139 -10.80 -4.22 3.59
C THR A 139 -12.22 -4.08 4.11
N TRP A 140 -12.86 -5.16 4.57
CA TRP A 140 -14.26 -5.12 5.03
C TRP A 140 -14.42 -5.08 6.55
N SER A 141 -13.34 -5.20 7.31
CA SER A 141 -13.41 -5.09 8.77
C SER A 141 -13.38 -3.64 9.26
N ALA A 142 -14.00 -3.43 10.42
CA ALA A 142 -13.90 -2.16 11.15
C ALA A 142 -12.43 -1.86 11.51
N SER A 143 -11.68 -2.87 11.95
CA SER A 143 -10.28 -2.71 12.34
C SER A 143 -9.35 -2.34 11.19
N GLY A 144 -9.52 -2.93 10.01
CA GLY A 144 -8.76 -2.51 8.83
C GLY A 144 -9.12 -1.09 8.39
N THR A 145 -10.39 -0.70 8.52
CA THR A 145 -10.85 0.68 8.24
C THR A 145 -10.19 1.67 9.22
N ILE A 146 -10.23 1.39 10.53
CA ILE A 146 -9.60 2.22 11.57
C ILE A 146 -8.09 2.37 11.30
N ILE A 147 -7.40 1.28 10.99
CA ILE A 147 -5.96 1.28 10.68
C ILE A 147 -5.68 2.19 9.48
N LEU A 148 -6.43 2.03 8.39
CA LEU A 148 -6.21 2.77 7.15
C LEU A 148 -6.53 4.25 7.31
N GLU A 149 -7.65 4.59 7.95
CA GLU A 149 -8.03 5.98 8.25
C GLU A 149 -6.99 6.65 9.15
N SER A 150 -6.55 5.97 10.21
CA SER A 150 -5.52 6.47 11.13
C SER A 150 -4.20 6.73 10.41
N LEU A 151 -3.76 5.82 9.54
CA LEU A 151 -2.55 6.02 8.72
C LEU A 151 -2.69 7.22 7.79
N SER A 152 -3.81 7.33 7.08
CA SER A 152 -4.06 8.40 6.11
C SER A 152 -4.20 9.79 6.74
N ALA A 153 -4.68 9.86 7.99
CA ALA A 153 -4.83 11.11 8.72
C ALA A 153 -3.47 11.67 9.17
N SER A 154 -2.52 10.80 9.53
CA SER A 154 -1.20 11.20 10.04
C SER A 154 -0.11 11.29 8.96
N LEU A 155 -0.16 10.44 7.94
CA LEU A 155 0.91 10.26 6.95
C LEU A 155 0.36 10.18 5.52
N PRO A 156 1.10 10.70 4.51
CA PRO A 156 0.76 10.49 3.11
C PRO A 156 0.68 8.99 2.80
N THR A 157 -0.51 8.49 2.54
CA THR A 157 -0.78 7.04 2.41
C THR A 157 -1.36 6.72 1.04
N CYS A 158 -0.86 5.66 0.41
CA CYS A 158 -1.42 5.10 -0.82
C CYS A 158 -1.64 3.59 -0.69
N VAL A 159 -2.59 3.06 -1.44
CA VAL A 159 -2.91 1.64 -1.51
C VAL A 159 -2.26 1.04 -2.77
N CYS A 160 -1.43 0.02 -2.59
CA CYS A 160 -0.83 -0.74 -3.67
C CYS A 160 -1.55 -2.08 -3.80
N TYR A 161 -2.32 -2.26 -4.88
CA TYR A 161 -3.10 -3.46 -5.16
C TYR A 161 -2.32 -4.42 -6.06
N VAL A 162 -1.84 -5.51 -5.46
CA VAL A 162 -1.00 -6.53 -6.11
C VAL A 162 -1.86 -7.58 -6.80
N LEU A 163 -1.74 -7.65 -8.12
CA LEU A 163 -2.43 -8.55 -9.03
C LEU A 163 -1.56 -9.75 -9.40
N ASP A 164 -2.16 -10.95 -9.42
CA ASP A 164 -1.50 -12.16 -9.90
C ASP A 164 -1.60 -12.26 -11.43
N THR A 165 -0.54 -11.85 -12.16
CA THR A 165 -0.57 -11.71 -13.62
C THR A 165 -0.92 -13.03 -14.35
N PRO A 166 -0.32 -14.19 -14.02
CA PRO A 166 -0.70 -15.47 -14.62
C PRO A 166 -2.19 -15.82 -14.48
N ARG A 167 -2.84 -15.42 -13.38
CA ARG A 167 -4.28 -15.64 -13.20
C ARG A 167 -5.12 -14.63 -13.99
N CYS A 168 -4.62 -13.40 -14.15
CA CYS A 168 -5.29 -12.34 -14.88
C CYS A 168 -5.24 -12.52 -16.41
N SER A 169 -4.47 -13.47 -16.95
CA SER A 169 -4.48 -13.79 -18.38
C SER A 169 -5.84 -14.28 -18.90
N ARG A 170 -6.76 -14.66 -18.00
CA ARG A 170 -8.15 -15.00 -18.33
C ARG A 170 -9.03 -13.74 -18.26
N PRO A 171 -9.77 -13.36 -19.32
CA PRO A 171 -10.58 -12.13 -19.34
C PRO A 171 -11.57 -11.99 -18.18
N VAL A 172 -12.25 -13.09 -17.82
CA VAL A 172 -13.21 -13.11 -16.72
C VAL A 172 -12.52 -12.83 -15.38
N THR A 173 -11.34 -13.40 -15.17
CA THR A 173 -10.56 -13.22 -13.94
C THR A 173 -10.02 -11.80 -13.83
N LEU A 174 -9.51 -11.22 -14.94
CA LEU A 174 -9.10 -9.81 -14.93
C LEU A 174 -10.27 -8.90 -14.59
N MET A 175 -11.43 -9.09 -15.24
CA MET A 175 -12.61 -8.27 -14.98
C MET A 175 -13.07 -8.35 -13.52
N SER A 176 -13.15 -9.55 -12.94
CA SER A 176 -13.48 -9.71 -11.52
C SER A 176 -12.48 -9.02 -10.60
N ASN A 177 -11.18 -9.12 -10.90
CA ASN A 177 -10.13 -8.43 -10.14
C ASN A 177 -10.21 -6.91 -10.28
N MET A 178 -10.54 -6.38 -11.46
CA MET A 178 -10.69 -4.94 -11.67
C MET A 178 -11.90 -4.38 -10.92
N LEU A 179 -13.06 -5.07 -10.94
CA LEU A 179 -14.22 -4.68 -10.13
C LEU A 179 -13.90 -4.72 -8.63
N TYR A 180 -13.13 -5.71 -8.20
CA TYR A 180 -12.67 -5.79 -6.82
C TYR A 180 -11.71 -4.64 -6.48
N ALA A 181 -10.76 -4.32 -7.36
CA ALA A 181 -9.86 -3.19 -7.23
C ALA A 181 -10.64 -1.86 -7.10
N CYS A 182 -11.67 -1.64 -7.93
CA CYS A 182 -12.58 -0.50 -7.80
C CYS A 182 -13.27 -0.47 -6.43
N SER A 183 -13.78 -1.61 -5.97
CA SER A 183 -14.46 -1.70 -4.67
C SER A 183 -13.51 -1.29 -3.53
N VAL A 184 -12.24 -1.70 -3.61
CA VAL A 184 -11.20 -1.29 -2.66
C VAL A 184 -10.88 0.20 -2.79
N LEU A 185 -10.72 0.74 -4.00
CA LEU A 185 -10.47 2.16 -4.24
C LEU A 185 -11.58 3.03 -3.63
N TYR A 186 -12.85 2.73 -3.93
CA TYR A 186 -14.00 3.48 -3.40
C TYR A 186 -14.10 3.41 -1.88
N LYS A 187 -13.76 2.25 -1.30
CA LYS A 187 -13.79 2.07 0.14
C LYS A 187 -12.63 2.78 0.83
N ALA A 188 -11.42 2.66 0.30
CA ALA A 188 -10.21 3.24 0.88
C ALA A 188 -10.20 4.76 0.77
N LYS A 189 -10.71 5.33 -0.34
CA LYS A 189 -10.64 6.78 -0.63
C LYS A 189 -9.20 7.33 -0.58
N LEU A 190 -8.25 6.53 -1.03
CA LEU A 190 -6.82 6.85 -1.06
C LEU A 190 -6.28 6.72 -2.48
N PRO A 191 -5.14 7.39 -2.79
CA PRO A 191 -4.40 7.13 -4.00
C PRO A 191 -4.16 5.62 -4.18
N PHE A 192 -4.46 5.10 -5.37
CA PHE A 192 -4.50 3.67 -5.64
C PHE A 192 -3.56 3.31 -6.78
N LEU A 193 -2.72 2.32 -6.57
CA LEU A 193 -1.73 1.84 -7.51
C LEU A 193 -2.00 0.36 -7.82
N GLY A 194 -2.32 0.05 -9.07
CA GLY A 194 -2.42 -1.34 -9.53
C GLY A 194 -1.04 -1.88 -9.92
N CYS A 195 -0.62 -3.00 -9.33
CA CYS A 195 0.68 -3.61 -9.61
C CYS A 195 0.52 -5.05 -10.10
N PHE A 196 0.86 -5.29 -11.38
CA PHE A 196 0.95 -6.64 -11.94
C PHE A 196 2.20 -7.34 -11.40
N ASN A 197 2.01 -8.41 -10.62
CA ASN A 197 3.08 -9.21 -10.03
C ASN A 197 3.28 -10.53 -10.80
N LYS A 198 4.41 -11.18 -10.59
CA LYS A 198 4.82 -12.44 -11.26
C LYS A 198 4.93 -12.30 -12.78
N VAL A 199 5.45 -11.15 -13.22
CA VAL A 199 5.63 -10.82 -14.64
C VAL A 199 6.72 -11.65 -15.31
N ASP A 200 7.58 -12.29 -14.51
CA ASP A 200 8.54 -13.32 -14.91
C ASP A 200 7.84 -14.59 -15.43
N VAL A 201 6.63 -14.89 -14.94
CA VAL A 201 5.85 -16.07 -15.36
C VAL A 201 4.91 -15.75 -16.52
N ALA A 202 4.27 -14.59 -16.53
CA ALA A 202 3.32 -14.18 -17.56
C ALA A 202 3.42 -12.70 -17.92
N ASN A 203 3.29 -12.36 -19.20
CA ASN A 203 3.39 -10.99 -19.66
C ASN A 203 2.14 -10.17 -19.29
N HIS A 204 2.33 -9.02 -18.65
CA HIS A 204 1.28 -8.11 -18.19
C HIS A 204 0.73 -7.18 -19.29
N ARG A 205 1.41 -7.05 -20.45
CA ARG A 205 1.00 -6.15 -21.54
C ARG A 205 -0.43 -6.40 -22.02
N LEU A 206 -0.83 -7.66 -22.13
CA LEU A 206 -2.19 -8.03 -22.52
C LEU A 206 -3.23 -7.50 -21.53
N CYS A 207 -2.91 -7.52 -20.22
CA CYS A 207 -3.82 -7.00 -19.20
C CYS A 207 -3.91 -5.47 -19.27
N GLN A 208 -2.80 -4.78 -19.53
CA GLN A 208 -2.78 -3.33 -19.75
C GLN A 208 -3.59 -2.94 -20.99
N GLU A 209 -3.42 -3.66 -22.10
CA GLU A 209 -4.20 -3.44 -23.31
C GLU A 209 -5.71 -3.59 -23.04
N TRP A 210 -6.12 -4.58 -22.26
CA TRP A 210 -7.54 -4.76 -21.89
C TRP A 210 -8.09 -3.67 -20.96
N MET A 211 -7.23 -3.00 -20.20
CA MET A 211 -7.64 -1.88 -19.34
C MET A 211 -7.80 -0.58 -20.14
N VAL A 212 -7.00 -0.38 -21.18
CA VAL A 212 -7.05 0.84 -22.02
C VAL A 212 -8.01 0.68 -23.21
N ASN A 213 -8.08 -0.52 -23.81
CA ASN A 213 -8.83 -0.81 -25.01
C ASN A 213 -9.89 -1.89 -24.76
N TYR A 214 -11.12 -1.43 -24.50
CA TYR A 214 -12.26 -2.29 -24.20
C TYR A 214 -12.71 -3.17 -25.39
N ASP A 215 -12.53 -2.71 -26.63
CA ASP A 215 -12.94 -3.46 -27.82
C ASP A 215 -12.07 -4.71 -28.04
N ALA A 216 -10.76 -4.60 -27.76
CA ALA A 216 -9.84 -5.73 -27.76
C ALA A 216 -10.21 -6.79 -26.70
N PHE A 217 -10.79 -6.37 -25.57
CA PHE A 217 -11.31 -7.25 -24.53
C PHE A 217 -12.60 -7.99 -24.97
N GLN A 218 -13.51 -7.31 -25.68
CA GLN A 218 -14.78 -7.88 -26.13
C GLN A 218 -14.64 -8.94 -27.23
N VAL A 219 -13.68 -8.76 -28.15
CA VAL A 219 -13.43 -9.72 -29.25
C VAL A 219 -12.98 -11.09 -28.72
N ARG A 220 -12.35 -11.13 -27.54
CA ARG A 220 -11.81 -12.36 -26.95
C ARG A 220 -12.74 -13.05 -25.95
N ARG A 221 -13.93 -12.48 -25.66
CA ARG A 221 -14.97 -13.16 -24.86
C ARG A 221 -15.69 -14.20 -25.74
N PRO A 222 -15.88 -15.45 -25.26
CA PRO A 222 -16.80 -16.37 -25.92
C PRO A 222 -18.21 -15.74 -25.96
N ALA A 223 -18.93 -15.93 -27.07
CA ALA A 223 -20.18 -15.23 -27.41
C ALA A 223 -21.33 -15.41 -26.38
N THR A 224 -21.19 -16.34 -25.43
CA THR A 224 -22.20 -16.70 -24.42
C THR A 224 -22.31 -15.74 -23.22
N HIS A 225 -21.42 -14.74 -23.08
CA HIS A 225 -21.36 -13.87 -21.89
C HIS A 225 -21.28 -12.36 -22.18
N ARG A 226 -22.04 -11.87 -23.15
CA ARG A 226 -22.21 -10.42 -23.42
C ARG A 226 -23.38 -9.85 -22.60
N SER A 227 -23.10 -9.32 -21.41
CA SER A 227 -24.06 -8.56 -20.60
C SER A 227 -23.69 -7.07 -20.57
N PRO A 228 -24.62 -6.14 -20.84
CA PRO A 228 -24.30 -4.72 -21.04
C PRO A 228 -23.95 -3.94 -19.75
N ILE A 229 -24.28 -4.47 -18.57
CA ILE A 229 -24.16 -3.77 -17.27
C ILE A 229 -22.71 -3.52 -16.84
N LEU A 230 -21.76 -4.35 -17.29
CA LEU A 230 -20.33 -4.27 -16.91
C LEU A 230 -19.53 -3.26 -17.75
N THR A 231 -20.16 -2.68 -18.77
CA THR A 231 -19.52 -1.79 -19.76
C THR A 231 -19.13 -0.44 -19.17
N HIS A 232 -19.91 0.07 -18.20
CA HIS A 232 -19.73 1.44 -17.70
C HIS A 232 -18.67 1.58 -16.59
N SER A 233 -18.37 0.51 -15.85
CA SER A 233 -17.50 0.57 -14.67
C SER A 233 -16.00 0.50 -14.99
N LEU A 234 -15.62 -0.10 -16.13
CA LEU A 234 -14.21 -0.26 -16.52
C LEU A 234 -13.64 1.00 -17.20
N GLN A 235 -14.47 1.74 -17.95
CA GLN A 235 -14.08 3.00 -18.59
C GLN A 235 -13.73 4.10 -17.58
N HIS A 236 -14.42 4.12 -16.43
CA HIS A 236 -14.14 5.12 -15.39
C HIS A 236 -12.78 4.98 -14.71
N ILE A 237 -12.11 3.83 -14.84
CA ILE A 237 -10.79 3.56 -14.24
C ILE A 237 -9.66 4.08 -15.14
N SER A 238 -9.84 4.05 -16.47
CA SER A 238 -8.85 4.58 -17.41
C SER A 238 -8.82 6.11 -17.42
N ASP A 239 -9.96 6.74 -17.14
CA ASP A 239 -10.12 8.19 -17.28
C ASP A 239 -9.64 8.97 -16.04
N THR A 240 -9.23 8.29 -14.97
CA THR A 240 -8.61 8.90 -13.78
C THR A 240 -7.10 9.18 -13.91
N ASP A 241 -6.49 8.86 -15.06
CA ASP A 241 -5.07 9.12 -15.36
C ASP A 241 -4.83 10.38 -16.25
N THR A 242 -5.77 11.32 -16.26
CA THR A 242 -5.58 12.69 -16.83
C THR A 242 -5.93 13.76 -15.83
#